data_AF-A0A2V3HJZ6-F1
#
_entry.id   AF-A0A2V3HJZ6-F1
#
_cell.length_a   1.000
_cell.length_b   1.000
_cell.length_c   1.000
_cell.angle_alpha   90.00
_cell.angle_beta   90.00
_cell.angle_gamma   90.00
#
_symmetry.space_group_name_H-M   'P 1'
#
loop_
_entity.id
_entity.type
_entity.pdbx_description
1 polymer ?
#
loop_
_entity_poly.entity_id
_entity_poly.type
_entity_poly.pdbx_seq_one_letter_code
_entity_poly.pdbx_strand_id
1 'polypeptide(L)'
;MQDVFFGPLIDRRSGLRKDDLIELMIDARAIRGDDEPWIRGMLLATSRNAVEILDEFGGYRSIARDVIVEVRLVTHLRKSYIEDEELLTFEKEDVRRRSNVHEQAEKQADGNDDSHLWG
;
A
#
# COMPACT_ATOMS: atom_id res chain seq x y z
N MET A 1 -9.18 10.61 -14.98
CA MET A 1 -8.89 9.16 -14.91
C MET A 1 -9.30 8.73 -13.51
N GLN A 2 -10.03 7.62 -13.35
CA GLN A 2 -10.63 7.24 -12.06
C GLN A 2 -9.70 6.27 -11.33
N ASP A 3 -9.39 6.55 -10.07
CA ASP A 3 -8.48 5.74 -9.26
C ASP A 3 -9.12 4.40 -8.88
N VAL A 4 -8.40 3.32 -9.11
CA VAL A 4 -8.83 1.95 -8.76
C VAL A 4 -8.21 1.60 -7.40
N PHE A 5 -9.05 1.52 -6.37
CA PHE A 5 -8.63 1.28 -4.98
C PHE A 5 -8.71 -0.19 -4.54
N PHE A 6 -9.53 -1.00 -5.23
CA PHE A 6 -9.81 -2.39 -4.88
C PHE A 6 -9.44 -3.33 -6.03
N GLY A 7 -9.05 -4.56 -5.71
CA GLY A 7 -8.61 -5.58 -6.67
C GLY A 7 -7.15 -6.01 -6.48
N PRO A 8 -6.62 -6.84 -7.38
CA PRO A 8 -5.20 -7.23 -7.42
C PRO A 8 -4.30 -5.99 -7.38
N LEU A 9 -3.18 -6.06 -6.67
CA LEU A 9 -2.26 -4.91 -6.53
C LEU A 9 -1.77 -4.40 -7.89
N ILE A 10 -1.71 -5.23 -8.93
CA ILE A 10 -1.33 -4.83 -10.29
C ILE A 10 -2.36 -3.89 -10.95
N ASP A 11 -3.63 -4.01 -10.57
CA ASP A 11 -4.73 -3.21 -11.12
C ASP A 11 -4.99 -1.93 -10.32
N ARG A 12 -4.42 -1.84 -9.11
CA ARG A 12 -4.53 -0.64 -8.27
C ARG A 12 -3.64 0.45 -8.85
N ARG A 13 -4.28 1.42 -9.51
CA ARG A 13 -3.67 2.70 -9.91
C ARG A 13 -3.53 3.69 -8.74
N SER A 14 -3.78 3.24 -7.52
CA SER A 14 -3.77 4.04 -6.31
C SER A 14 -3.05 3.29 -5.18
N GLY A 15 -2.43 4.06 -4.28
CA GLY A 15 -1.67 3.55 -3.13
C GLY A 15 -0.16 3.64 -3.34
N LEU A 16 0.50 4.38 -2.45
CA LEU A 16 1.94 4.54 -2.42
C LEU A 16 2.60 3.27 -1.88
N ARG A 17 3.68 2.84 -2.51
CA ARG A 17 4.46 1.66 -2.11
C ARG A 17 5.91 2.05 -1.87
N LYS A 18 6.57 1.23 -1.06
CA LYS A 18 8.02 1.29 -0.95
C LYS A 18 8.64 1.17 -2.34
N ASP A 19 9.68 1.95 -2.57
CA ASP A 19 10.43 2.11 -3.80
C ASP A 19 9.71 2.88 -4.92
N ASP A 20 8.47 3.36 -4.72
CA ASP A 20 7.82 4.24 -5.69
C ASP A 20 8.53 5.59 -5.79
N LEU A 21 8.61 6.16 -7.01
CA LEU A 21 9.00 7.55 -7.16
C LEU A 21 7.81 8.44 -6.86
N ILE A 22 7.99 9.36 -5.93
CA ILE A 22 6.97 10.27 -5.45
C ILE A 22 7.47 11.71 -5.48
N GLU A 23 6.52 12.63 -5.50
CA GLU A 23 6.74 14.06 -5.35
C GLU A 23 5.89 14.55 -4.17
N LEU A 24 6.50 15.33 -3.28
CA LEU A 24 5.89 15.89 -2.08
C LEU A 24 5.84 17.41 -2.22
N MET A 25 4.67 17.99 -1.98
CA MET A 25 4.53 19.44 -1.78
C MET A 25 4.55 19.73 -0.29
N ILE A 26 5.49 20.58 0.14
CA ILE A 26 5.65 21.01 1.52
C ILE A 26 4.96 22.37 1.71
N ASP A 27 4.38 22.58 2.89
CA ASP A 27 3.88 23.88 3.30
C ASP A 27 5.03 24.90 3.29
N ALA A 28 4.91 25.93 2.46
CA ALA A 28 5.93 26.96 2.31
C ALA A 28 6.31 27.63 3.65
N ARG A 29 5.42 27.65 4.64
CA ARG A 29 5.69 28.20 5.98
C ARG A 29 6.70 27.36 6.78
N ALA A 30 6.88 26.10 6.42
CA ALA A 30 7.84 25.19 7.04
C ALA A 30 9.23 25.25 6.39
N ILE A 31 9.38 26.00 5.30
CA ILE A 31 10.60 26.09 4.49
C ILE A 31 11.35 27.37 4.86
N ARG A 32 12.69 27.32 4.78
CA ARG A 32 13.55 28.47 5.08
C ARG A 32 13.84 29.23 3.79
N GLY A 33 13.53 30.53 3.76
CA GLY A 33 13.86 31.39 2.63
C GLY A 33 13.05 31.08 1.38
N ASP A 34 13.70 31.15 0.22
CA ASP A 34 13.08 31.01 -1.10
C ASP A 34 13.28 29.61 -1.72
N ASP A 35 13.53 28.59 -0.90
CA ASP A 35 13.68 27.21 -1.37
C ASP A 35 12.37 26.68 -1.96
N GLU A 36 12.47 25.84 -2.99
CA GLU A 36 11.31 25.27 -3.68
C GLU A 36 10.55 24.28 -2.77
N PRO A 37 9.21 24.36 -2.67
CA PRO A 37 8.41 23.50 -1.79
C PRO A 37 8.23 22.07 -2.30
N TRP A 38 8.96 21.69 -3.33
CA TRP A 38 8.85 20.38 -3.96
C TRP A 38 10.02 19.51 -3.57
N ILE A 39 9.71 18.31 -3.10
CA ILE A 39 10.72 17.30 -2.82
C ILE A 39 10.37 16.06 -3.63
N ARG A 40 11.31 15.60 -4.45
CA ARG A 40 11.19 14.39 -5.27
C ARG A 40 12.14 13.31 -4.80
N GLY A 41 11.69 12.06 -4.88
CA GLY A 41 12.55 10.94 -4.53
C GLY A 41 11.81 9.62 -4.48
N MET A 42 12.56 8.58 -4.11
CA MET A 42 12.05 7.25 -3.89
C MET A 42 11.46 7.14 -2.48
N LEU A 43 10.23 6.65 -2.37
CA LEU A 43 9.58 6.38 -1.09
C LEU A 43 10.25 5.20 -0.39
N LEU A 44 10.86 5.44 0.76
CA LEU A 44 11.51 4.38 1.56
C LEU A 44 10.54 3.78 2.58
N ALA A 45 9.79 4.64 3.26
CA ALA A 45 8.86 4.25 4.30
C ALA A 45 7.80 5.33 4.54
N THR A 46 6.67 4.92 5.09
CA THR A 46 5.62 5.83 5.54
C THR A 46 5.25 5.47 6.98
N SER A 47 5.68 6.29 7.93
CA SER A 47 5.34 6.10 9.35
C SER A 47 4.07 6.86 9.71
N ARG A 48 3.62 6.81 10.97
CA ARG A 48 2.46 7.57 11.44
C ARG A 48 2.66 9.09 11.30
N ASN A 49 3.90 9.56 11.49
CA ASN A 49 4.20 10.98 11.63
C ASN A 49 5.15 11.51 10.54
N ALA A 50 5.72 10.64 9.70
CA ALA A 50 6.67 11.05 8.69
C ALA A 50 6.56 10.24 7.40
N VAL A 51 7.06 10.84 6.32
CA VAL A 51 7.35 10.20 5.04
C VAL A 51 8.86 10.23 4.85
N GLU A 52 9.44 9.06 4.61
CA GLU A 52 10.88 8.91 4.44
C GLU A 52 11.18 8.70 2.96
N ILE A 53 12.04 9.53 2.40
CA ILE A 53 12.41 9.49 0.99
C ILE A 53 13.93 9.43 0.81
N LEU A 54 14.35 8.82 -0.29
CA LEU A 54 15.68 9.00 -0.85
C LEU A 54 15.60 10.01 -2.00
N ASP A 55 16.22 11.18 -1.84
CA ASP A 55 16.20 12.23 -2.86
C ASP A 55 17.08 11.89 -4.08
N GLU A 56 16.99 12.71 -5.12
CA GLU A 56 17.75 12.55 -6.36
C GLU A 56 19.28 12.70 -6.20
N PHE A 57 19.74 13.27 -5.08
CA PHE A 57 21.15 13.42 -4.74
C PHE A 57 21.67 12.26 -3.87
N GLY A 58 20.84 11.24 -3.62
CA GLY A 58 21.16 10.12 -2.74
C GLY A 58 21.07 10.46 -1.26
N GLY A 59 20.47 11.59 -0.91
CA GLY A 59 20.25 12.04 0.46
C GLY A 59 18.98 11.42 1.06
N TYR A 60 19.12 10.84 2.25
CA TYR A 60 17.97 10.45 3.05
C TYR A 60 17.28 11.68 3.63
N ARG A 61 15.95 11.76 3.49
CA ARG A 61 15.12 12.82 4.10
C ARG A 61 13.91 12.22 4.81
N SER A 62 13.71 12.63 6.06
CA SER A 62 12.49 12.32 6.82
C SER A 62 11.66 13.60 6.94
N ILE A 63 10.48 13.59 6.35
CA ILE A 63 9.60 14.77 6.25
C ILE A 63 8.39 14.52 7.14
N ALA A 64 8.13 15.46 8.07
CA ALA A 64 6.97 15.36 8.95
C ALA A 64 5.66 15.45 8.15
N ARG A 65 4.68 14.62 8.50
CA ARG A 65 3.42 14.53 7.75
C ARG A 65 2.53 15.77 7.87
N ASP A 66 2.66 16.50 8.96
CA ASP A 66 1.89 17.72 9.25
C ASP A 66 2.28 18.90 8.38
N VAL A 67 3.48 18.87 7.78
CA VAL A 67 3.94 19.91 6.82
C VAL A 67 3.74 19.51 5.36
N ILE A 68 3.24 18.30 5.07
CA ILE A 68 2.99 17.85 3.69
C ILE A 68 1.60 18.30 3.26
N VAL A 69 1.53 19.08 2.18
CA VAL A 69 0.28 19.55 1.58
C VAL A 69 -0.25 18.54 0.57
N GLU A 70 0.63 17.94 -0.23
CA GLU A 70 0.25 17.00 -1.29
C GLU A 70 1.31 15.91 -1.47
N VAL A 71 0.87 14.70 -1.78
CA VAL A 71 1.74 13.60 -2.23
C VAL A 71 1.27 13.15 -3.61
N ARG A 72 2.17 13.18 -4.58
CA ARG A 72 1.95 12.72 -5.94
C ARG A 72 2.80 11.49 -6.22
N LEU A 73 2.16 10.44 -6.72
CA LEU A 73 2.87 9.30 -7.30
C LEU A 73 3.38 9.71 -8.69
N VAL A 74 4.69 9.61 -8.91
CA VAL A 74 5.30 9.86 -10.23
C VAL A 74 5.29 8.57 -11.05
N THR A 75 5.86 7.49 -10.50
CA THR A 75 5.82 6.16 -11.11
C THR A 75 6.04 5.07 -10.08
N HIS A 76 5.46 3.90 -10.32
CA HIS A 76 5.85 2.68 -9.62
C HIS A 76 7.17 2.14 -10.19
N LEU A 77 8.14 1.80 -9.32
CA LEU A 77 9.44 1.24 -9.75
C LEU A 77 9.55 -0.29 -9.60
N ARG A 78 8.56 -0.96 -9.00
CA ARG A 78 8.58 -2.42 -8.88
C ARG A 78 8.53 -3.10 -10.25
N LYS A 79 9.29 -4.19 -10.38
CA LYS A 79 9.30 -5.04 -11.58
C LYS A 79 7.91 -5.65 -11.84
N SER A 80 7.70 -6.06 -13.09
CA SER A 80 6.54 -6.85 -13.51
C SER A 80 6.35 -8.10 -12.63
N TYR A 81 5.10 -8.48 -12.40
CA TYR A 81 4.62 -9.46 -11.41
C TYR A 81 5.33 -10.83 -11.39
N ILE A 82 5.98 -11.22 -12.49
CA ILE A 82 6.64 -12.52 -12.64
C ILE A 82 7.86 -12.65 -11.70
N GLU A 83 8.38 -11.54 -11.17
CA GLU A 83 9.61 -11.51 -10.38
C GLU A 83 9.43 -11.02 -8.93
N ASP A 84 8.19 -10.80 -8.45
CA ASP A 84 7.92 -10.24 -7.11
C ASP A 84 7.51 -11.34 -6.10
N GLU A 85 8.46 -11.82 -5.30
CA GLU A 85 8.26 -12.85 -4.26
C GLU A 85 7.28 -12.43 -3.15
N GLU A 86 7.21 -11.14 -2.82
CA GLU A 86 6.34 -10.64 -1.75
C GLU A 86 4.87 -10.65 -2.21
N LEU A 87 4.63 -10.33 -3.48
CA LEU A 87 3.31 -10.41 -4.10
C LEU A 87 2.80 -11.86 -4.17
N LEU A 88 3.66 -12.78 -4.60
CA LEU A 88 3.38 -14.23 -4.62
C LEU A 88 3.04 -14.75 -3.21
N THR A 89 3.69 -14.21 -2.18
CA THR A 89 3.45 -14.60 -0.80
C THR A 89 2.09 -14.09 -0.31
N PHE A 90 1.75 -12.84 -0.62
CA PHE A 90 0.45 -12.25 -0.26
C PHE A 90 -0.73 -12.99 -0.91
N GLU A 91 -0.63 -13.33 -2.21
CA GLU A 91 -1.68 -14.09 -2.90
C GLU A 91 -1.86 -15.49 -2.31
N LYS A 92 -0.76 -16.17 -1.96
CA LYS A 92 -0.82 -17.48 -1.29
C LYS A 92 -1.51 -17.39 0.07
N GLU A 93 -1.21 -16.36 0.87
CA GLU A 93 -1.86 -16.16 2.17
C GLU A 93 -3.35 -15.81 2.03
N ASP A 94 -3.73 -15.01 1.04
CA ASP A 94 -5.12 -14.65 0.78
C ASP A 94 -5.95 -15.86 0.31
N VAL A 95 -5.40 -16.68 -0.60
CA VAL A 95 -6.00 -17.96 -1.01
C VAL A 95 -6.20 -18.86 0.20
N ARG A 96 -5.17 -18.97 1.06
CA ARG A 96 -5.24 -19.78 2.28
C ARG A 96 -6.31 -19.27 3.25
N ARG A 97 -6.46 -17.96 3.42
CA ARG A 97 -7.53 -17.36 4.23
C ARG A 97 -8.91 -17.69 3.68
N ARG A 98 -9.11 -17.56 2.37
CA ARG A 98 -10.40 -17.87 1.74
C ARG A 98 -10.76 -19.34 1.88
N SER A 99 -9.79 -20.25 1.70
CA SER A 99 -10.01 -21.68 1.93
C SER A 99 -10.36 -21.99 3.38
N ASN A 100 -9.68 -21.39 4.36
CA ASN A 100 -9.98 -21.59 5.78
C ASN A 100 -11.38 -21.09 6.16
N VAL A 101 -11.80 -19.94 5.62
CA VAL A 101 -13.15 -19.40 5.87
C VAL A 101 -14.21 -20.29 5.24
N HIS A 102 -13.97 -20.80 4.03
CA HIS A 102 -14.88 -21.73 3.37
C HIS A 102 -15.01 -23.05 4.16
N GLU A 103 -13.88 -23.62 4.59
CA GLU A 103 -13.86 -24.84 5.42
C GLU A 103 -14.58 -24.65 6.77
N GLN A 104 -14.43 -23.48 7.41
CA GLN A 104 -15.17 -23.16 8.63
C GLN A 104 -16.68 -23.00 8.39
N ALA A 105 -17.07 -22.45 7.24
CA ALA A 105 -18.48 -22.34 6.87
C ALA A 105 -19.10 -23.71 6.59
N GLU A 106 -18.38 -24.62 5.92
CA GLU A 106 -18.83 -26.01 5.71
C GLU A 106 -18.97 -26.77 7.03
N LYS A 107 -17.99 -26.66 7.94
CA LYS A 107 -18.06 -27.28 9.27
C LYS A 107 -19.21 -26.76 10.14
N GLN A 108 -19.60 -25.50 9.98
CA GLN A 108 -20.75 -24.92 10.68
C GLN A 108 -22.09 -25.30 10.02
N ALA A 109 -22.11 -25.51 8.69
CA ALA A 109 -23.28 -25.98 7.96
C ALA A 109 -23.57 -27.47 8.24
N ASP A 110 -22.54 -28.33 8.23
CA ASP A 110 -22.66 -29.76 8.55
C ASP A 110 -22.93 -30.02 10.04
N GLY A 111 -22.70 -29.03 10.91
CA GLY A 111 -22.95 -29.12 12.35
C GLY A 111 -24.38 -28.77 12.79
N ASN A 112 -25.26 -28.39 11.86
CA ASN A 112 -26.63 -27.94 12.18
C ASN A 112 -27.75 -28.94 11.79
N ASP A 113 -27.41 -30.14 11.30
CA ASP A 113 -28.39 -31.05 10.71
C ASP A 113 -28.44 -32.44 11.37
N ASP A 114 -28.36 -32.51 12.71
CA ASP A 114 -28.60 -33.79 13.40
C ASP A 114 -29.25 -33.66 14.78
N SER A 115 -30.30 -32.83 14.90
CA SER A 115 -31.22 -32.97 16.03
C SER A 115 -32.67 -32.69 15.66
N HIS A 116 -33.44 -33.79 15.58
CA HIS A 116 -34.89 -33.91 15.59
C HIS A 116 -35.68 -33.38 14.38
N LEU A 117 -36.17 -34.28 13.52
CA LEU A 117 -37.56 -34.31 13.04
C LEU A 117 -37.90 -35.64 12.31
N TRP A 118 -38.40 -36.60 13.10
CA TRP A 118 -39.41 -37.64 12.81
C TRP A 118 -39.32 -38.53 11.56
N GLY A 119 -39.19 -39.83 11.83
CA GLY A 119 -39.50 -40.96 10.94
C GLY A 119 -39.06 -42.28 11.55
#